data_AF-A0A7V9USM5-F1
#
_entry.id   AF-A0A7V9USM5-F1
#
_cell.length_a   1.000
_cell.length_b   1.000
_cell.length_c   1.000
_cell.angle_alpha   90.00
_cell.angle_beta   90.00
_cell.angle_gamma   90.00
#
_symmetry.space_group_name_H-M   'P 1'
#
loop_
_entity.id
_entity.type
_entity.pdbx_description
1 polymer ?
#
loop_
_entity_poly.entity_id
_entity_poly.type
_entity_poly.pdbx_seq_one_letter_code
_entity_poly.pdbx_strand_id
1 'polypeptide(L)'
;EFWDSINIQRDEAMPVNLRLRELANGDIENAKHQTTLNLEPLQADSQPTVAPQSPLWARHQHVFAGLHSWEENKQRYYRMLYYSDLNEDWLRDSLNGCGNIEACMALFGWDRFNARLSANARPLTQPEIEAEVDAYARFSRGFNAETAQNPLLSFVVVDADANDKLENLSRWYQLDGGENQGKYKLYRVKLKGN
;
A
#
# COMPACT_ATOMS: atom_id res chain seq x y z
N GLU A 1 21.42 2.23 -13.81
CA GLU A 1 20.35 3.23 -14.04
C GLU A 1 19.03 2.86 -13.34
N PHE A 2 18.23 1.87 -13.76
CA PHE A 2 16.95 1.53 -13.07
C PHE A 2 17.12 1.05 -11.60
N TRP A 3 18.15 0.25 -11.32
CA TRP A 3 18.40 -0.22 -9.96
C TRP A 3 18.93 0.87 -9.04
N ASP A 4 19.64 1.86 -9.59
CA ASP A 4 20.17 2.99 -8.83
C ASP A 4 19.02 3.92 -8.40
N SER A 5 18.00 4.13 -9.26
CA SER A 5 16.82 4.92 -8.89
C SER A 5 15.99 4.30 -7.77
N ILE A 6 15.94 2.97 -7.68
CA ILE A 6 15.26 2.26 -6.56
C ILE A 6 16.01 2.49 -5.25
N ASN A 7 17.35 2.46 -5.27
CA ASN A 7 18.14 2.74 -4.07
C ASN A 7 17.99 4.20 -3.61
N ILE A 8 17.97 5.14 -4.57
CA ILE A 8 17.70 6.55 -4.26
C ILE A 8 16.35 6.71 -3.57
N GLN A 9 15.27 6.11 -4.10
CA GLN A 9 13.94 6.19 -3.47
C GLN A 9 13.92 5.61 -2.05
N ARG A 10 14.67 4.52 -1.80
CA ARG A 10 14.83 3.94 -0.46
C ARG A 10 15.58 4.88 0.49
N ASP A 11 16.65 5.50 0.01
CA ASP A 11 17.42 6.48 0.79
C ASP A 11 16.57 7.72 1.09
N GLU A 12 15.79 8.22 0.13
CA GLU A 12 14.84 9.32 0.30
C GLU A 12 13.74 9.01 1.32
N ALA A 13 13.39 7.73 1.49
CA ALA A 13 12.42 7.24 2.48
C ALA A 13 12.99 7.08 3.89
N MET A 14 14.31 7.09 4.07
CA MET A 14 14.92 6.89 5.39
C MET A 14 14.49 7.93 6.43
N PRO A 15 14.42 9.24 6.13
CA PRO A 15 13.98 10.24 7.11
C PRO A 15 12.60 9.94 7.70
N VAL A 16 11.61 9.61 6.87
CA VAL A 16 10.24 9.33 7.35
C VAL A 16 10.18 8.03 8.14
N ASN A 17 10.96 7.01 7.75
CA ASN A 17 11.05 5.76 8.49
C ASN A 17 11.74 5.93 9.85
N LEU A 18 12.80 6.73 9.93
CA LEU A 18 13.46 7.09 11.18
C LEU A 18 12.51 7.86 12.09
N ARG A 19 11.68 8.74 11.52
CA ARG A 19 10.66 9.48 12.27
C ARG A 19 9.60 8.55 12.84
N LEU A 20 9.09 7.59 12.08
CA LEU A 20 8.16 6.56 12.57
C LEU A 20 8.78 5.75 13.72
N ARG A 21 10.07 5.40 13.63
CA ARG A 21 10.82 4.74 14.71
C ARG A 21 10.89 5.62 15.96
N GLU A 22 11.18 6.91 15.82
CA GLU A 22 11.18 7.85 16.95
C GLU A 22 9.81 7.95 17.63
N LEU A 23 8.73 7.95 16.86
CA LEU A 23 7.36 7.97 17.39
C LEU A 23 7.01 6.70 18.18
N ALA A 24 7.70 5.60 17.93
CA ALA A 24 7.58 4.36 18.69
C ALA A 24 8.45 4.32 19.96
N ASN A 25 9.37 5.27 20.15
CA ASN A 25 10.27 5.25 21.30
C ASN A 25 9.48 5.31 22.61
N GLY A 26 9.79 4.39 23.52
CA GLY A 26 9.14 4.29 24.82
C GLY A 26 7.89 3.40 24.86
N ASP A 27 7.34 2.98 23.71
CA ASP A 27 6.19 2.08 23.65
C ASP A 27 6.15 1.26 22.34
N ILE A 28 7.15 0.38 22.18
CA ILE A 28 7.30 -0.48 20.99
C ILE A 28 6.13 -1.45 20.86
N GLU A 29 5.58 -1.94 21.98
CA GLU A 29 4.48 -2.91 21.93
C GLU A 29 3.21 -2.29 21.35
N ASN A 30 2.86 -1.06 21.75
CA ASN A 30 1.76 -0.34 21.12
C ASN A 30 2.06 -0.01 19.65
N ALA A 31 3.30 0.40 19.34
CA ALA A 31 3.67 0.80 17.97
C ALA A 31 3.52 -0.34 16.95
N LYS A 32 3.74 -1.60 17.34
CA LYS A 32 3.51 -2.78 16.47
C LYS A 32 2.05 -2.92 16.01
N HIS A 33 1.11 -2.39 16.78
CA HIS A 33 -0.33 -2.40 16.47
C HIS A 33 -0.78 -1.18 15.67
N GLN A 34 0.10 -0.20 15.45
CA GLN A 34 -0.18 0.93 14.60
C GLN A 34 0.02 0.57 13.12
N THR A 35 -0.88 1.05 12.27
CA THR A 35 -0.81 0.82 10.83
C THR A 35 -0.44 2.11 10.08
N THR A 36 0.49 1.99 9.14
CA THR A 36 0.89 3.07 8.23
C THR A 36 0.35 2.78 6.83
N LEU A 37 -0.42 3.71 6.25
CA LEU A 37 -0.67 3.74 4.81
C LEU A 37 0.48 4.48 4.13
N ASN A 38 1.16 3.81 3.22
CA ASN A 38 2.24 4.36 2.43
C ASN A 38 1.78 4.40 0.97
N LEU A 39 1.63 5.60 0.38
CA LEU A 39 1.15 5.70 -1.00
C LEU A 39 2.20 5.32 -2.04
N GLU A 40 3.48 5.34 -1.67
CA GLU A 40 4.57 4.80 -2.48
C GLU A 40 4.96 3.39 -1.98
N PRO A 41 4.60 2.31 -2.69
CA PRO A 41 4.78 0.95 -2.20
C PRO A 41 6.24 0.54 -1.94
N LEU A 42 7.18 1.16 -2.66
CA LEU A 42 8.61 0.88 -2.47
C LEU A 42 9.13 1.39 -1.12
N GLN A 43 8.64 2.56 -0.67
CA GLN A 43 8.94 3.06 0.67
C GLN A 43 8.32 2.13 1.74
N ALA A 44 7.08 1.67 1.52
CA ALA A 44 6.40 0.74 2.41
C ALA A 44 7.17 -0.58 2.62
N ASP A 45 7.84 -1.05 1.57
CA ASP A 45 8.62 -2.29 1.55
C ASP A 45 9.85 -2.25 2.46
N SER A 46 10.43 -1.06 2.63
CA SER A 46 11.65 -0.86 3.43
C SER A 46 11.35 -0.45 4.87
N GLN A 47 10.16 0.12 5.14
CA GLN A 47 9.75 0.60 6.46
C GLN A 47 9.96 -0.44 7.59
N PRO A 48 9.58 -1.73 7.45
CA PRO A 48 9.68 -2.70 8.56
C PRO A 48 11.10 -2.99 9.03
N THR A 49 12.13 -2.61 8.26
CA THR A 49 13.53 -2.76 8.65
C THR A 49 14.01 -1.64 9.60
N VAL A 50 13.23 -0.56 9.71
CA VAL A 50 13.59 0.66 10.45
C VAL A 50 12.58 0.97 11.56
N ALA A 51 11.28 0.82 11.29
CA ALA A 51 10.20 1.25 12.17
C ALA A 51 9.23 0.08 12.49
N PRO A 52 8.70 0.02 13.73
CA PRO A 52 7.86 -1.11 14.16
C PRO A 52 6.40 -1.05 13.68
N GLN A 53 5.94 0.10 13.19
CA GLN A 53 4.57 0.23 12.67
C GLN A 53 4.37 -0.64 11.43
N SER A 54 3.24 -1.33 11.36
CA SER A 54 2.93 -2.24 10.27
C SER A 54 2.45 -1.46 9.04
N PRO A 55 2.99 -1.70 7.83
CA PRO A 55 2.39 -1.13 6.62
C PRO A 55 1.01 -1.74 6.36
N LEU A 56 0.07 -0.95 5.82
CA LEU A 56 -1.22 -1.45 5.33
C LEU A 56 -0.98 -2.45 4.20
N TRP A 57 -0.17 -2.05 3.24
CA TRP A 57 0.29 -2.86 2.13
C TRP A 57 1.74 -2.51 1.75
N ALA A 58 2.50 -3.50 1.27
CA ALA A 58 3.85 -3.34 0.73
C ALA A 58 4.10 -4.37 -0.38
N ARG A 59 5.05 -4.08 -1.28
CA ARG A 59 5.34 -4.91 -2.46
C ARG A 59 5.60 -6.39 -2.13
N HIS A 60 6.32 -6.66 -1.04
CA HIS A 60 6.60 -8.02 -0.57
C HIS A 60 5.71 -8.48 0.59
N GLN A 61 4.58 -7.83 0.85
CA GLN A 61 3.77 -8.14 2.02
C GLN A 61 3.27 -9.59 2.04
N HIS A 62 2.94 -10.16 0.89
CA HIS A 62 2.45 -11.55 0.74
C HIS A 62 3.46 -12.65 1.17
N VAL A 63 4.73 -12.32 1.43
CA VAL A 63 5.70 -13.26 2.06
C VAL A 63 5.88 -13.03 3.56
N PHE A 64 5.23 -12.03 4.15
CA PHE A 64 5.36 -11.74 5.59
C PHE A 64 4.51 -12.71 6.42
N ALA A 65 5.10 -13.22 7.52
CA ALA A 65 4.49 -14.21 8.40
C ALA A 65 3.18 -13.77 9.07
N GLY A 66 2.87 -12.46 9.05
CA GLY A 66 1.66 -11.88 9.63
C GLY A 66 0.43 -11.86 8.71
N LEU A 67 0.54 -12.33 7.45
CA LEU A 67 -0.63 -12.53 6.60
C LEU A 67 -1.15 -13.96 6.73
N HIS A 68 -2.46 -14.08 6.96
CA HIS A 68 -3.09 -15.37 7.17
C HIS A 68 -3.56 -16.04 5.87
N SER A 69 -3.74 -15.26 4.79
CA SER A 69 -4.18 -15.79 3.49
C SER A 69 -3.84 -14.86 2.33
N TRP A 70 -3.88 -15.42 1.11
CA TRP A 70 -3.82 -14.65 -0.13
C TRP A 70 -4.95 -13.63 -0.25
N GLU A 71 -6.15 -13.99 0.20
CA GLU A 71 -7.30 -13.10 0.17
C GLU A 71 -7.08 -11.87 1.06
N GLU A 72 -6.47 -12.03 2.23
CA GLU A 72 -6.11 -10.90 3.08
C GLU A 72 -5.16 -9.92 2.37
N ASN A 73 -4.16 -10.43 1.64
CA ASN A 73 -3.26 -9.59 0.85
C ASN A 73 -4.03 -8.77 -0.20
N LYS A 74 -4.94 -9.42 -0.94
CA LYS A 74 -5.78 -8.74 -1.94
C LYS A 74 -6.63 -7.64 -1.32
N GLN A 75 -7.30 -7.94 -0.21
CA GLN A 75 -8.15 -6.97 0.48
C GLN A 75 -7.34 -5.77 0.99
N ARG A 76 -6.13 -5.99 1.51
CA ARG A 76 -5.22 -4.89 1.89
C ARG A 76 -4.73 -4.08 0.69
N TYR A 77 -4.44 -4.72 -0.44
CA TYR A 77 -4.07 -4.03 -1.67
C TYR A 77 -5.25 -3.20 -2.22
N TYR A 78 -6.46 -3.74 -2.25
CA TYR A 78 -7.67 -2.99 -2.63
C TYR A 78 -7.90 -1.76 -1.74
N ARG A 79 -7.68 -1.88 -0.42
CA ARG A 79 -7.72 -0.72 0.49
C ARG A 79 -6.67 0.33 0.10
N MET A 80 -5.45 -0.10 -0.21
CA MET A 80 -4.41 0.81 -0.68
C MET A 80 -4.87 1.54 -1.94
N LEU A 81 -5.34 0.83 -2.97
CA LEU A 81 -5.85 1.44 -4.21
C LEU A 81 -6.98 2.44 -3.93
N TYR A 82 -7.94 2.05 -3.08
CA TYR A 82 -9.07 2.89 -2.71
C TYR A 82 -8.60 4.19 -2.05
N TYR A 83 -7.69 4.11 -1.08
CA TYR A 83 -7.16 5.29 -0.40
C TYR A 83 -6.23 6.14 -1.27
N SER A 84 -5.60 5.55 -2.30
CA SER A 84 -4.83 6.24 -3.34
C SER A 84 -5.70 6.88 -4.43
N ASP A 85 -7.04 6.87 -4.29
CA ASP A 85 -8.00 7.36 -5.31
C ASP A 85 -7.84 6.69 -6.70
N LEU A 86 -7.31 5.46 -6.73
CA LEU A 86 -7.19 4.67 -7.96
C LEU A 86 -8.50 3.93 -8.22
N ASN A 87 -8.90 3.81 -9.49
CA ASN A 87 -10.20 3.23 -9.88
C ASN A 87 -10.03 1.94 -10.70
N GLU A 88 -11.16 1.34 -11.09
CA GLU A 88 -11.19 0.13 -11.90
C GLU A 88 -10.49 0.27 -13.26
N ASP A 89 -10.53 1.46 -13.87
CA ASP A 89 -9.86 1.72 -15.15
C ASP A 89 -8.33 1.71 -14.97
N TRP A 90 -7.83 2.40 -13.94
CA TRP A 90 -6.42 2.34 -13.58
C TRP A 90 -5.97 0.90 -13.31
N LEU A 91 -6.78 0.12 -12.60
CA LEU A 91 -6.44 -1.27 -12.28
C LEU A 91 -6.41 -2.14 -13.55
N ARG A 92 -7.39 -1.96 -14.45
CA ARG A 92 -7.43 -2.68 -15.74
C ARG A 92 -6.17 -2.40 -16.56
N ASP A 93 -5.80 -1.13 -16.68
CA ASP A 93 -4.60 -0.70 -17.41
C ASP A 93 -3.32 -1.24 -16.76
N SER A 94 -3.27 -1.25 -15.43
CA SER A 94 -2.14 -1.77 -14.64
C SER A 94 -1.93 -3.27 -14.83
N LEU A 95 -3.02 -4.04 -14.95
CA LEU A 95 -2.98 -5.49 -15.13
C LEU A 95 -2.78 -5.91 -16.59
N ASN A 96 -3.23 -5.12 -17.55
CA ASN A 96 -3.05 -5.38 -18.98
C ASN A 96 -1.56 -5.46 -19.33
N GLY A 97 -1.13 -6.63 -19.80
CA GLY A 97 0.28 -6.90 -20.10
C GLY A 97 1.21 -6.79 -18.88
N CYS A 98 0.67 -6.77 -17.66
CA CYS A 98 1.39 -6.43 -16.44
C CYS A 98 2.21 -5.13 -16.54
N GLY A 99 1.56 -4.07 -17.05
CA GLY A 99 2.14 -2.72 -17.11
C GLY A 99 2.57 -2.19 -15.75
N ASN A 100 1.89 -2.59 -14.67
CA ASN A 100 2.33 -2.38 -13.30
C ASN A 100 2.63 -3.74 -12.62
N ILE A 101 3.91 -3.97 -12.33
CA ILE A 101 4.39 -5.23 -11.75
C ILE A 101 3.84 -5.42 -10.32
N GLU A 102 3.68 -4.35 -9.54
CA GLU A 102 3.16 -4.43 -8.17
C GLU A 102 1.70 -4.86 -8.16
N ALA A 103 0.87 -4.34 -9.06
CA ALA A 103 -0.52 -4.74 -9.21
C ALA A 103 -0.65 -6.22 -9.59
N CYS A 104 0.12 -6.66 -10.60
CA CYS A 104 0.14 -8.07 -10.99
C CYS A 104 0.61 -8.99 -9.86
N MET A 105 1.68 -8.61 -9.17
CA MET A 105 2.19 -9.39 -8.04
C MET A 105 1.21 -9.42 -6.88
N ALA A 106 0.54 -8.30 -6.56
CA ALA A 106 -0.40 -8.22 -5.44
C ALA A 106 -1.63 -9.10 -5.63
N LEU A 107 -2.14 -9.19 -6.86
CA LEU A 107 -3.44 -9.82 -7.15
C LEU A 107 -3.34 -11.22 -7.72
N PHE A 108 -2.21 -11.55 -8.37
CA PHE A 108 -2.02 -12.85 -9.02
C PHE A 108 -0.76 -13.61 -8.60
N GLY A 109 0.18 -12.99 -7.86
CA GLY A 109 1.38 -13.65 -7.34
C GLY A 109 2.59 -13.60 -8.28
N TRP A 110 3.74 -14.04 -7.76
CA TRP A 110 5.04 -13.95 -8.46
C TRP A 110 5.15 -14.80 -9.71
N ASP A 111 4.49 -15.95 -9.75
CA ASP A 111 4.57 -16.88 -10.88
C ASP A 111 3.85 -16.36 -12.13
N ARG A 112 2.95 -15.37 -11.96
CA ARG A 112 2.07 -14.88 -13.03
C ARG A 112 2.60 -13.64 -13.76
N PHE A 113 3.47 -12.83 -13.14
CA PHE A 113 3.92 -11.57 -13.74
C PHE A 113 5.08 -11.73 -14.74
N ASN A 114 5.92 -12.77 -14.61
CA ASN A 114 7.08 -12.96 -15.49
C ASN A 114 7.20 -14.41 -15.95
N ALA A 115 6.85 -14.63 -17.22
CA ALA A 115 6.94 -15.93 -17.88
C ALA A 115 8.36 -16.53 -17.92
N ARG A 116 9.41 -15.73 -17.70
CA ARG A 116 10.80 -16.21 -17.63
C ARG A 116 11.17 -16.80 -16.27
N LEU A 117 10.37 -16.57 -15.23
CA LEU A 117 10.63 -17.08 -13.88
C LEU A 117 9.99 -18.45 -13.61
N SER A 118 9.16 -18.96 -14.52
CA SER A 118 8.49 -20.24 -14.40
C SER A 118 8.60 -21.06 -15.67
N ALA A 119 9.04 -22.31 -15.56
CA ALA A 119 9.01 -23.28 -16.67
C ALA A 119 7.58 -23.58 -17.15
N ASN A 120 6.58 -23.35 -16.29
CA ASN A 120 5.15 -23.47 -16.58
C ASN A 120 4.49 -22.09 -16.56
N ALA A 121 5.03 -21.16 -17.36
CA ALA A 121 4.52 -19.80 -17.45
C ALA A 121 3.02 -19.79 -17.76
N ARG A 122 2.25 -19.13 -16.91
CA ARG A 122 0.81 -18.91 -17.09
C ARG A 122 0.54 -17.41 -17.07
N PRO A 123 0.64 -16.71 -18.20
CA PRO A 123 0.31 -15.29 -18.26
C PRO A 123 -1.12 -15.00 -17.79
N LEU A 124 -1.41 -13.75 -17.42
CA LEU A 124 -2.76 -13.31 -17.12
C LEU A 124 -3.61 -13.30 -18.40
N THR A 125 -4.80 -13.88 -18.31
CA THR A 125 -5.78 -13.84 -19.39
C THR A 125 -6.73 -12.66 -19.22
N GLN A 126 -7.31 -12.15 -20.31
CA GLN A 126 -8.28 -11.05 -20.21
C GLN A 126 -9.45 -11.37 -19.27
N PRO A 127 -10.06 -12.57 -19.28
CA PRO A 127 -11.13 -12.90 -18.34
C PRO A 127 -10.69 -12.86 -16.86
N GLU A 128 -9.45 -13.25 -16.54
CA GLU A 128 -8.91 -13.13 -15.18
C GLU A 128 -8.75 -11.66 -14.78
N ILE A 129 -8.28 -10.81 -15.70
CA ILE A 129 -8.14 -9.37 -15.47
C ILE A 129 -9.50 -8.74 -15.20
N GLU A 130 -10.48 -8.93 -16.08
CA GLU A 130 -11.81 -8.33 -15.91
C GLU A 130 -12.51 -8.83 -14.63
N ALA A 131 -12.35 -10.11 -14.28
CA ALA A 131 -12.92 -10.65 -13.05
C ALA A 131 -12.36 -9.96 -11.79
N GLU A 132 -11.06 -9.65 -11.79
CA GLU A 132 -10.39 -8.97 -10.68
C GLU A 132 -10.71 -7.47 -10.66
N VAL A 133 -10.81 -6.83 -11.83
CA VAL A 133 -11.25 -5.44 -11.97
C VAL A 133 -12.68 -5.28 -11.44
N ASP A 134 -13.58 -6.19 -11.80
CA ASP A 134 -14.95 -6.22 -11.28
C ASP A 134 -15.00 -6.45 -9.76
N ALA A 135 -14.10 -7.29 -9.23
CA ALA A 135 -13.98 -7.53 -7.80
C ALA A 135 -13.54 -6.25 -7.06
N TYR A 136 -12.54 -5.55 -7.58
CA TYR A 136 -12.14 -4.26 -7.03
C TYR A 136 -13.24 -3.20 -7.13
N ALA A 137 -13.95 -3.12 -8.26
CA ALA A 137 -15.06 -2.18 -8.42
C ALA A 137 -16.19 -2.44 -7.42
N ARG A 138 -16.52 -3.71 -7.15
CA ARG A 138 -17.46 -4.10 -6.08
C ARG A 138 -16.95 -3.71 -4.70
N PHE A 139 -15.66 -3.96 -4.43
CA PHE A 139 -15.03 -3.58 -3.16
C PHE A 139 -15.11 -2.06 -2.93
N SER A 140 -14.71 -1.26 -3.92
CA SER A 140 -14.70 0.21 -3.84
C SER A 140 -16.10 0.78 -3.62
N ARG A 141 -17.12 0.29 -4.35
CA ARG A 141 -18.53 0.71 -4.16
C ARG A 141 -19.12 0.28 -2.82
N GLY A 142 -18.67 -0.86 -2.28
CA GLY A 142 -19.11 -1.38 -0.99
C GLY A 142 -18.33 -0.84 0.22
N PHE A 143 -17.35 0.04 -0.01
CA PHE A 143 -16.46 0.53 1.04
C PHE A 143 -17.24 1.30 2.11
N ASN A 144 -17.03 0.95 3.37
CA ASN A 144 -17.80 1.44 4.51
C ASN A 144 -16.92 1.64 5.76
N ALA A 145 -17.52 2.14 6.84
CA ALA A 145 -16.81 2.42 8.10
C ALA A 145 -16.16 1.17 8.71
N GLU A 146 -16.81 0.01 8.62
CA GLU A 146 -16.27 -1.27 9.12
C GLU A 146 -15.01 -1.68 8.34
N THR A 147 -15.00 -1.47 7.03
CA THR A 147 -13.83 -1.70 6.18
C THR A 147 -12.74 -0.69 6.46
N ALA A 148 -13.12 0.57 6.72
CA ALA A 148 -12.18 1.65 6.98
C ALA A 148 -11.38 1.44 8.27
N GLN A 149 -11.99 0.86 9.31
CA GLN A 149 -11.39 0.67 10.63
C GLN A 149 -10.57 -0.63 10.79
N ASN A 150 -10.49 -1.47 9.75
CA ASN A 150 -9.83 -2.77 9.85
C ASN A 150 -8.85 -3.01 8.69
N PRO A 151 -7.52 -2.83 8.87
CA PRO A 151 -6.89 -2.31 10.08
C PRO A 151 -7.10 -0.79 10.22
N LEU A 152 -7.10 -0.30 11.45
CA LEU A 152 -7.20 1.13 11.76
C LEU A 152 -5.88 1.83 11.39
N LEU A 153 -5.95 2.84 10.53
CA LEU A 153 -4.78 3.64 10.19
C LEU A 153 -4.40 4.56 11.35
N SER A 154 -3.10 4.61 11.66
CA SER A 154 -2.50 5.54 12.63
C SER A 154 -1.68 6.62 11.91
N PHE A 155 -1.06 6.25 10.78
CA PHE A 155 -0.21 7.14 10.01
C PHE A 155 -0.49 7.02 8.51
N VAL A 156 -0.21 8.10 7.79
CA VAL A 156 -0.22 8.15 6.33
C VAL A 156 1.06 8.83 5.86
N VAL A 157 1.75 8.21 4.90
CA VAL A 157 2.95 8.75 4.26
C VAL A 157 2.64 8.99 2.79
N VAL A 158 2.85 10.22 2.36
CA VAL A 158 2.69 10.67 0.97
C VAL A 158 3.97 11.33 0.50
N ASP A 159 4.19 11.40 -0.81
CA ASP A 159 5.21 12.28 -1.37
C ASP A 159 4.76 13.74 -1.12
N ALA A 160 5.67 14.56 -0.59
CA ALA A 160 5.37 15.92 -0.17
C ALA A 160 5.08 16.87 -1.35
N ASP A 161 5.64 16.55 -2.52
CA ASP A 161 5.49 17.31 -3.76
C ASP A 161 4.45 16.68 -4.70
N ALA A 162 4.03 15.44 -4.43
CA ALA A 162 2.92 14.83 -5.14
C ALA A 162 1.62 15.54 -4.81
N ASN A 163 0.88 15.90 -5.86
CA ASN A 163 -0.49 16.40 -5.74
C ASN A 163 -1.47 15.22 -5.57
N ASP A 164 -1.14 14.32 -4.64
CA ASP A 164 -1.93 13.13 -4.33
C ASP A 164 -3.31 13.58 -3.88
N LYS A 165 -4.32 13.09 -4.59
CA LYS A 165 -5.70 13.23 -4.14
C LYS A 165 -5.87 12.21 -3.01
N LEU A 166 -6.26 12.72 -1.85
CA LEU A 166 -6.54 11.92 -0.65
C LEU A 166 -8.05 11.97 -0.37
N GLU A 167 -8.87 12.05 -1.41
CA GLU A 167 -10.31 12.26 -1.30
C GLU A 167 -10.95 11.07 -0.58
N ASN A 168 -10.70 9.85 -1.04
CA ASN A 168 -11.22 8.63 -0.41
C ASN A 168 -10.70 8.43 1.01
N LEU A 169 -9.42 8.69 1.26
CA LEU A 169 -8.87 8.67 2.62
C LEU A 169 -9.59 9.69 3.52
N SER A 170 -9.74 10.93 3.04
CA SER A 170 -10.35 12.03 3.78
C SER A 170 -11.86 11.85 4.02
N ARG A 171 -12.53 10.91 3.35
CA ARG A 171 -13.91 10.52 3.70
C ARG A 171 -13.98 9.89 5.09
N TRP A 172 -12.97 9.10 5.46
CA TRP A 172 -12.99 8.26 6.65
C TRP A 172 -12.06 8.76 7.75
N TYR A 173 -10.95 9.39 7.39
CA TYR A 173 -9.90 9.82 8.31
C TYR A 173 -9.76 11.34 8.32
N GLN A 174 -9.51 11.88 9.51
CA GLN A 174 -8.99 13.22 9.69
C GLN A 174 -7.46 13.16 9.74
N LEU A 175 -6.81 13.91 8.85
CA LEU A 175 -5.37 14.12 8.86
C LEU A 175 -5.03 15.30 9.77
N ASP A 176 -3.89 15.22 10.46
CA ASP A 176 -3.32 16.37 11.17
C ASP A 176 -2.64 17.36 10.21
N GLY A 177 -1.85 18.31 10.74
CA GLY A 177 -1.10 19.26 9.90
C GLY A 177 -0.01 18.62 9.04
N GLY A 178 0.36 17.37 9.34
CA GLY A 178 1.46 16.64 8.78
C GLY A 178 2.84 17.24 9.09
N GLU A 179 3.86 16.40 8.96
CA GLU A 179 5.25 16.71 9.24
C GLU A 179 6.10 16.34 8.01
N ASN A 180 6.86 17.30 7.47
CA ASN A 180 7.76 17.03 6.35
C ASN A 180 8.99 16.25 6.82
N GLN A 181 9.34 15.21 6.09
CA GLN A 181 10.44 14.29 6.37
C GLN A 181 11.16 13.94 5.07
N GLY A 182 12.09 14.81 4.66
CA GLY A 182 12.74 14.71 3.35
C GLY A 182 11.73 14.92 2.22
N LYS A 183 11.70 13.97 1.27
CA LYS A 183 10.76 13.95 0.14
C LYS A 183 9.31 13.64 0.56
N TYR A 184 9.11 13.09 1.76
CA TYR A 184 7.80 12.62 2.19
C TYR A 184 7.17 13.54 3.23
N LYS A 185 5.84 13.47 3.32
CA LYS A 185 5.07 14.07 4.41
C LYS A 185 4.35 12.98 5.20
N LEU A 186 4.54 13.00 6.51
CA LEU A 186 3.94 12.07 7.46
C LEU A 186 2.75 12.74 8.14
N TYR A 187 1.58 12.14 8.03
CA TYR A 187 0.38 12.54 8.76
C TYR A 187 0.08 11.58 9.88
N ARG A 188 -0.37 12.09 11.02
CA ARG A 188 -1.13 11.30 11.98
C ARG A 188 -2.59 11.36 11.59
N VAL A 189 -3.25 10.21 11.63
CA VAL A 189 -4.66 10.13 11.25
C VAL A 189 -5.52 9.59 12.36
N LYS A 190 -6.78 10.01 12.37
CA LYS A 190 -7.82 9.51 13.26
C LYS A 190 -9.06 9.19 12.44
N LEU A 191 -9.67 8.04 12.70
CA LEU A 191 -10.98 7.72 12.14
C LEU A 191 -11.97 8.80 12.59
N LYS A 192 -12.75 9.34 11.65
CA LYS A 192 -13.82 10.27 11.98
C LYS A 192 -14.87 9.55 12.82
N GLY A 193 -15.31 10.17 13.91
CA GLY A 193 -16.46 9.68 14.66
C GLY A 193 -17.69 9.71 13.77
N ASN A 194 -18.48 8.63 13.79
CA ASN A 194 -19.82 8.62 13.21
C ASN A 194 -20.75 9.59 13.93
#